data_AF-A0A8T3PL53-F1
#
_entry.id   AF-A0A8T3PL53-F1
#
_cell.length_a   1.000
_cell.length_b   1.000
_cell.length_c   1.000
_cell.angle_alpha   90.00
_cell.angle_beta   90.00
_cell.angle_gamma   90.00
#
_symmetry.space_group_name_H-M   'P 1'
#
loop_
_entity.id
_entity.type
_entity.pdbx_description
1 polymer ?
#
loop_
_entity_poly.entity_id
_entity_poly.type
_entity_poly.pdbx_seq_one_letter_code
_entity_poly.pdbx_strand_id
1 'polypeptide(L)' 'MERIEIDLDTQTIERARRLAEVRHCTVEQLLKEMIENLGSTAIEQDVFLGMFAEEPEVIDRMLEMAMQAREQHPLRQSGG' A
#
# COMPACT_ATOMS: atom_id res chain seq x y z
N MET A 1 -21.09 21.41 -2.40
CA MET A 1 -20.38 21.06 -3.65
C MET A 1 -19.42 22.20 -3.93
N GLU A 2 -18.13 21.89 -3.99
CA GLU A 2 -17.09 22.83 -4.39
C GLU A 2 -16.63 22.46 -5.80
N ARG A 3 -16.29 23.47 -6.62
CA ARG A 3 -15.87 23.28 -8.00
C ARG A 3 -14.35 23.45 -8.08
N ILE A 4 -13.69 22.44 -8.61
CA ILE A 4 -12.25 22.45 -8.87
C ILE A 4 -12.08 22.47 -10.40
N GLU A 5 -11.26 23.39 -10.89
CA GLU A 5 -10.83 23.44 -12.28
C GLU A 5 -9.36 23.00 -12.34
N ILE A 6 -9.05 22.08 -13.25
CA ILE A 6 -7.73 21.45 -13.35
C ILE A 6 -7.31 21.55 -14.81
N ASP A 7 -6.16 22.16 -15.04
CA ASP A 7 -5.52 22.15 -16.34
C ASP A 7 -4.71 20.86 -16.49
N LEU A 8 -5.03 20.11 -17.53
CA LEU A 8 -4.35 18.87 -17.90
C LEU A 8 -3.78 19.01 -19.30
N ASP A 9 -2.60 18.45 -19.51
CA ASP A 9 -2.04 18.33 -20.85
C ASP A 9 -2.90 17.40 -21.72
N THR A 10 -2.78 17.56 -23.04
CA THR A 10 -3.59 16.83 -24.02
C THR A 10 -3.42 15.31 -23.89
N GLN A 11 -2.22 14.83 -23.56
CA GLN A 11 -1.97 13.41 -23.41
C GLN A 11 -2.67 12.83 -22.18
N THR A 12 -2.63 13.56 -21.06
CA THR A 12 -3.26 13.12 -19.81
C THR A 12 -4.78 13.10 -19.92
N ILE A 13 -5.41 14.12 -20.52
CA ILE A 13 -6.87 14.14 -20.69
C ILE A 13 -7.36 13.02 -21.63
N GLU A 14 -6.61 12.73 -22.70
CA GLU A 14 -6.96 11.60 -23.59
C GLU A 14 -6.88 10.25 -22.87
N ARG A 15 -5.83 10.05 -22.07
CA ARG A 15 -5.68 8.84 -21.25
C ARG A 15 -6.83 8.72 -20.25
N ALA A 16 -7.18 9.79 -19.56
CA ALA A 16 -8.29 9.81 -18.60
C ALA A 16 -9.62 9.45 -19.28
N ARG A 17 -9.89 10.01 -20.47
CA ARG A 17 -11.10 9.68 -21.25
C ARG A 17 -11.14 8.21 -21.66
N ARG A 18 -10.06 7.66 -22.23
CA ARG A 18 -9.99 6.25 -22.62
C ARG A 18 -10.18 5.33 -21.42
N LEU A 19 -9.58 5.67 -20.28
CA LEU A 19 -9.71 4.87 -19.06
C LEU A 19 -11.15 4.90 -18.52
N ALA A 20 -11.81 6.05 -18.59
CA ALA A 20 -13.21 6.22 -18.21
C ALA A 20 -14.15 5.45 -19.15
N GLU A 21 -13.90 5.45 -20.45
CA GLU A 21 -14.65 4.64 -21.44
C GLU A 21 -14.55 3.14 -21.15
N VAL A 22 -13.34 2.63 -20.91
CA VAL A 22 -13.12 1.20 -20.60
C VAL A 22 -13.82 0.78 -19.31
N ARG A 23 -13.92 1.69 -18.34
CA ARG A 23 -14.59 1.45 -17.05
C ARG A 23 -16.06 1.83 -17.04
N HIS A 24 -16.61 2.27 -18.19
CA HIS A 24 -18.00 2.74 -18.33
C HIS A 24 -18.39 3.82 -17.30
N CYS A 25 -17.46 4.70 -16.95
CA CYS A 25 -17.66 5.76 -15.97
C CYS A 25 -17.32 7.14 -16.57
N THR A 26 -17.63 8.21 -15.84
CA THR A 26 -17.19 9.57 -16.23
C THR A 26 -15.78 9.84 -15.71
N VAL A 27 -15.09 10.81 -16.32
CA VAL A 27 -13.78 11.27 -15.82
C VAL A 27 -13.87 11.78 -14.37
N GLU A 28 -14.99 12.39 -13.99
CA GLU A 28 -15.23 12.83 -12.60
C GLU A 28 -15.32 11.63 -11.65
N GLN A 29 -16.05 10.58 -12.01
CA GLN A 29 -16.15 9.36 -11.21
C GLN A 29 -14.80 8.66 -11.09
N LEU A 30 -14.06 8.57 -12.20
CA LEU A 30 -12.72 8.02 -12.22
C LEU A 30 -11.78 8.77 -11.27
N LEU A 31 -11.81 10.11 -11.28
CA LEU A 31 -11.00 10.93 -10.39
C LEU A 31 -11.38 10.72 -8.92
N LYS A 32 -12.68 10.63 -8.61
CA LYS A 32 -13.15 10.34 -7.25
C LYS A 32 -12.64 8.99 -6.76
N GLU A 33 -12.80 7.94 -7.56
CA GLU A 33 -12.31 6.59 -7.22
C GLU A 33 -10.79 6.57 -7.05
N MET A 34 -10.04 7.30 -7.89
CA MET A 34 -8.58 7.39 -7.74
C MET A 34 -8.19 8.09 -6.44
N ILE A 35 -8.86 9.18 -6.08
CA ILE A 35 -8.59 9.91 -4.84
C ILE A 35 -8.93 9.04 -3.62
N GLU A 36 -10.06 8.33 -3.65
CA GLU A 36 -10.42 7.40 -2.58
C GLU A 36 -9.38 6.29 -2.42
N ASN A 37 -8.98 5.63 -3.52
CA ASN A 37 -7.98 4.57 -3.48
C ASN A 37 -6.61 5.09 -2.99
N LEU A 38 -6.17 6.25 -3.46
CA LEU A 38 -4.90 6.86 -3.02
C LEU A 38 -4.96 7.29 -1.55
N GLY A 39 -6.10 7.82 -1.09
CA GLY A 39 -6.33 8.18 0.30
C GLY A 39 -6.33 6.97 1.22
N SER A 40 -7.02 5.89 0.85
CA SER A 40 -7.03 4.63 1.60
C SER A 40 -5.63 4.00 1.68
N THR A 41 -4.88 4.01 0.59
CA THR A 41 -3.52 3.47 0.55
C THR A 41 -2.57 4.28 1.44
N ALA A 42 -2.70 5.62 1.46
CA ALA A 42 -1.89 6.48 2.32
C ALA A 42 -2.19 6.24 3.80
N ILE A 43 -3.46 6.11 4.18
CA ILE A 43 -3.87 5.90 5.58
C ILE A 43 -3.45 4.51 6.07
N GLU A 44 -3.63 3.45 5.26
CA GLU A 44 -3.19 2.10 5.64
C GLU A 44 -1.67 2.03 5.79
N GLN A 45 -0.89 2.64 4.89
CA GLN A 45 0.56 2.68 5.02
C GLN A 45 1.00 3.42 6.28
N ASP A 46 0.30 4.50 6.67
CA ASP A 46 0.61 5.26 7.89
C ASP A 46 0.28 4.47 9.17
N VAL A 47 -0.80 3.67 9.18
CA VAL A 47 -1.14 2.78 10.29
C VAL A 47 -0.13 1.65 10.42
N PHE A 48 0.26 1.02 9.30
CA PHE A 48 1.28 -0.04 9.32
C PHE A 48 2.66 0.51 9.69
N LEU A 49 3.07 1.68 9.18
CA LEU A 49 4.32 2.32 9.60
C LEU A 49 4.26 2.72 11.08
N GLY A 50 3.17 3.32 11.55
CA GLY A 50 3.01 3.73 12.95
C GLY A 50 3.04 2.54 13.93
N MET A 51 2.42 1.42 13.58
CA MET A 51 2.39 0.20 14.41
C MET A 51 3.78 -0.42 14.63
N PHE A 52 4.71 -0.25 13.68
CA PHE A 52 6.08 -0.77 13.79
C PHE A 52 7.13 0.31 14.07
N ALA A 53 6.77 1.59 14.03
CA ALA A 53 7.66 2.70 14.34
C ALA A 53 7.92 2.85 15.85
N GLU A 54 7.00 2.40 16.70
CA GLU A 54 7.09 2.65 18.14
C GLU A 54 8.09 1.74 18.89
N GLU A 55 8.46 0.57 18.36
CA GLU A 55 9.38 -0.33 19.08
C GLU A 55 10.35 -1.07 18.13
N PRO A 56 11.49 -0.47 17.75
CA PRO A 56 12.55 -1.16 17.00
C PRO A 56 13.00 -2.46 17.68
N GLU A 57 12.92 -2.50 19.02
CA GLU A 57 13.24 -3.66 19.86
C GLU A 57 12.29 -4.85 19.68
N VAL A 58 11.09 -4.66 19.13
CA VAL A 58 10.13 -5.75 18.86
C VAL A 58 10.57 -6.55 17.64
N ILE A 59 11.08 -5.88 16.61
CA ILE A 59 11.62 -6.54 15.42
C ILE A 59 12.84 -7.38 15.79
N ASP A 60 13.73 -6.83 16.62
CA ASP A 60 14.91 -7.56 17.12
C ASP A 60 14.51 -8.80 17.93
N ARG A 61 13.51 -8.68 18.82
CA ARG A 61 12.99 -9.81 19.60
C ARG A 61 12.34 -10.89 18.73
N MET A 62 11.58 -10.50 17.69
CA MET A 62 10.99 -11.45 16.74
C MET A 62 12.06 -12.21 15.97
N LEU A 63 13.12 -11.51 15.54
CA LEU A 63 14.24 -12.12 14.82
C LEU A 63 15.00 -13.11 15.71
N GLU A 64 15.26 -12.75 16.96
CA GLU A 64 15.93 -13.61 17.94
C GLU A 64 15.14 -14.90 18.20
N MET A 65 13.83 -14.79 18.41
CA MET A 65 12.96 -15.97 18.57
C MET A 65 12.96 -16.88 17.34
N ALA A 66 12.91 -16.30 16.14
CA ALA A 66 12.96 -17.07 14.90
C ALA A 66 14.31 -17.80 14.72
N MET A 67 15.41 -17.16 15.11
CA MET A 67 16.74 -17.77 15.08
C MET A 67 16.86 -18.92 16.10
N GLN A 68 16.39 -18.74 17.33
CA GLN A 68 16.38 -19.79 18.35
C GLN A 68 15.51 -20.99 17.92
N ALA A 69 14.32 -20.74 17.38
CA ALA A 69 13.44 -21.80 16.86
C ALA A 69 14.10 -22.57 15.72
N ARG A 70 14.84 -21.88 14.83
CA ARG A 70 15.60 -22.50 13.75
C ARG A 70 16.75 -23.38 14.27
N GLU A 71 17.42 -22.98 15.34
CA GLU A 71 18.49 -23.77 15.96
C GLU A 71 17.96 -25.01 16.68
N GLN A 72 16.80 -24.87 17.33
CA GLN A 72 16.14 -25.98 18.02
C GLN A 72 15.34 -26.89 17.06
N HIS A 73 15.29 -26.56 15.77
CA HIS A 73 14.51 -27.32 14.81
C HIS A 73 15.08 -28.74 14.63
N PRO A 74 14.26 -29.80 14.71
CA PRO A 74 14.72 -31.20 14.65
C PRO A 74 15.54 -31.53 13.39
N LEU A 75 15.16 -30.94 12.24
CA LEU A 75 15.89 -31.08 10.97
C LEU A 75 17.33 -30.53 11.00
N ARG A 76 17.68 -29.74 12.00
CA ARG A 76 19.03 -29.19 12.21
C ARG A 76 19.83 -29.99 13.24
N GLN A 77 19.15 -30.78 14.07
CA GLN A 77 19.75 -31.64 15.10
C GLN A 77 20.02 -33.06 14.59
N SER A 78 19.39 -33.51 13.50
CA SER A 78 19.59 -34.86 12.94
C SER A 78 20.84 -35.00 12.05
N GLY A 79 21.87 -34.19 12.29
CA GLY A 79 23.12 -34.15 11.53
C GLY A 79 24.38 -34.42 12.34
N GLY A 80 24.28 -35.18 13.44
CA GLY A 80 25.39 -35.68 14.25
C GLY A 80 25.35 -37.19 14.38
#